data_AF-U6DUT5-F1
#
_entry.id   AF-U6DUT5-F1
#
_cell.length_a   1.000
_cell.length_b   1.000
_cell.length_c   1.000
_cell.angle_alpha   90.00
_cell.angle_beta   90.00
_cell.angle_gamma   90.00
#
_symmetry.space_group_name_H-M   'P 1'
#
loop_
_entity.id
_entity.type
_entity.pdbx_description
1 polymer ?
#
loop_
_entity_poly.entity_id
_entity_poly.type
_entity_poly.pdbx_seq_one_letter_code
_entity_poly.pdbx_strand_id
1 'polypeptide(L)'
;MRDRAADRIQFACSVCKFRSFEDEEIQKHLQSKFHKETLRFISTKLPDKTVEFLQEYIVNRNKKIEKRRQELMDKESTKPKPDPFKGIGQEHFFKKIEAAHCLACDMLIPAQHQLLQRHLHSVDHNHNRRLAAEQFKKTSLHVAKSVLNNRHIVKMLEKYLKGEDPFTSEAVDAEIEGDDNLGGEQKEETPEEVAAEVLAEVITAAVRAVDGEGAPAPGGGDTLAQGEGPT
;
A
#
# COMPACT_ATOMS: atom_id res chain seq x y z
N MET A 1 -24.71 18.08 -6.10
CA MET A 1 -24.34 16.85 -6.84
C MET A 1 -24.53 15.71 -5.85
N ARG A 2 -25.41 14.74 -6.10
CA ARG A 2 -25.51 13.58 -5.19
C ARG A 2 -24.62 12.48 -5.77
N ASP A 3 -23.48 12.26 -5.12
CA ASP A 3 -22.63 11.11 -5.38
C ASP A 3 -23.41 9.84 -5.08
N ARG A 4 -23.62 9.00 -6.10
CA ARG A 4 -24.15 7.65 -5.88
C ARG A 4 -23.22 6.89 -4.97
N ALA A 5 -23.79 6.25 -3.95
CA ALA A 5 -22.98 5.48 -3.01
C ALA A 5 -22.24 4.32 -3.70
N ALA A 6 -22.86 3.70 -4.71
CA ALA A 6 -22.25 2.64 -5.51
C ALA A 6 -21.09 3.14 -6.38
N ASP A 7 -21.18 4.37 -6.91
CA ASP A 7 -20.13 4.98 -7.76
C ASP A 7 -18.92 5.48 -6.95
N ARG A 8 -18.94 5.36 -5.61
CA ARG A 8 -17.76 5.59 -4.76
C ARG A 8 -16.99 4.30 -4.46
N ILE A 9 -17.60 3.14 -4.67
CA ILE A 9 -16.98 1.86 -4.35
C ILE A 9 -16.20 1.39 -5.58
N GLN A 10 -14.87 1.38 -5.44
CA GLN A 10 -13.96 0.91 -6.48
C GLN A 10 -13.44 -0.48 -6.13
N PHE A 11 -13.30 -1.31 -7.14
CA PHE A 11 -12.41 -2.47 -7.07
C PHE A 11 -10.97 -1.99 -6.93
N ALA A 12 -10.17 -2.74 -6.16
CA ALA A 12 -8.80 -2.35 -5.89
C ALA A 12 -7.87 -3.56 -5.72
N CYS A 13 -6.64 -3.40 -6.20
CA CYS A 13 -5.51 -4.24 -5.85
C CYS A 13 -4.48 -3.38 -5.13
N SER A 14 -4.38 -3.53 -3.81
CA SER A 14 -3.46 -2.73 -2.98
C SER A 14 -2.00 -2.93 -3.37
N VAL A 15 -1.59 -4.18 -3.60
CA VAL A 15 -0.22 -4.54 -3.99
C VAL A 15 0.21 -3.88 -5.29
N CYS A 16 -0.69 -3.82 -6.26
CA CYS A 16 -0.41 -3.22 -7.57
C CYS A 16 -0.82 -1.74 -7.67
N LYS A 17 -1.39 -1.16 -6.60
CA LYS A 17 -2.02 0.17 -6.60
C LYS A 17 -2.99 0.38 -7.77
N PHE A 18 -3.71 -0.67 -8.15
CA PHE A 18 -4.69 -0.62 -9.24
C PHE A 18 -6.08 -0.35 -8.66
N ARG A 19 -6.86 0.52 -9.29
CA ARG A 19 -8.25 0.83 -8.91
C ARG A 19 -9.12 0.92 -10.17
N SER A 20 -10.35 0.42 -10.09
CA SER A 20 -11.32 0.49 -11.20
C SER A 20 -12.76 0.51 -10.70
N PHE A 21 -13.66 1.08 -11.51
CA PHE A 21 -15.10 0.99 -11.32
C PHE A 21 -15.72 -0.16 -12.12
N GLU A 22 -14.95 -0.95 -12.85
CA GLU A 22 -15.45 -2.03 -13.70
C GLU A 22 -14.92 -3.37 -13.19
N ASP A 23 -15.82 -4.34 -13.00
CA ASP A 23 -15.41 -5.68 -12.56
C ASP A 23 -14.49 -6.33 -13.61
N GLU A 24 -14.82 -6.19 -14.89
CA GLU A 24 -14.00 -6.75 -15.96
C GLU A 24 -12.55 -6.27 -15.94
N GLU A 25 -12.32 -4.99 -15.60
CA GLU A 25 -10.97 -4.42 -15.55
C GLU A 25 -10.17 -5.00 -14.38
N ILE A 26 -10.77 -5.16 -13.20
CA ILE A 26 -10.08 -5.80 -12.06
C ILE A 26 -9.83 -7.29 -12.33
N GLN A 27 -10.77 -8.02 -12.94
CA GLN A 27 -10.55 -9.43 -13.28
C GLN A 27 -9.41 -9.58 -14.29
N LYS A 28 -9.39 -8.74 -15.35
CA LYS A 28 -8.28 -8.68 -16.32
C LYS A 28 -6.96 -8.35 -15.62
N HIS A 29 -6.96 -7.42 -14.67
CA HIS A 29 -5.78 -7.06 -13.89
C HIS A 29 -5.24 -8.24 -13.07
N LEU A 30 -6.08 -8.92 -12.28
CA LEU A 30 -5.67 -10.04 -11.41
C LEU A 30 -5.14 -11.24 -12.21
N GLN A 31 -5.63 -11.43 -13.45
CA GLN A 31 -5.17 -12.48 -14.34
C GLN A 31 -3.96 -12.08 -15.19
N SER A 32 -3.61 -10.79 -15.22
CA SER A 32 -2.55 -10.24 -16.06
C SER A 32 -1.17 -10.78 -15.70
N LYS A 33 -0.25 -10.76 -16.69
CA LYS A 33 1.17 -11.08 -16.45
C LYS A 33 1.79 -10.14 -15.41
N PHE A 34 1.42 -8.87 -15.45
CA PHE A 34 1.94 -7.85 -14.54
C PHE A 34 1.66 -8.17 -13.06
N HIS A 35 0.41 -8.50 -12.73
CA HIS A 35 0.03 -8.86 -11.36
C HIS A 35 0.75 -10.13 -10.89
N LYS A 36 0.78 -11.16 -11.74
CA LYS A 36 1.45 -12.44 -11.46
C LYS A 36 2.96 -12.28 -11.27
N GLU A 37 3.62 -11.47 -12.09
CA GLU A 37 5.05 -11.18 -11.98
C GLU A 37 5.37 -10.36 -10.72
N THR A 38 4.47 -9.44 -10.34
CA THR A 38 4.60 -8.66 -9.10
C THR A 38 4.54 -9.57 -7.87
N LEU A 39 3.56 -10.47 -7.80
CA LEU A 39 3.48 -11.45 -6.71
C LEU A 39 4.65 -12.42 -6.72
N ARG A 40 5.09 -12.89 -7.89
CA ARG A 40 6.30 -13.72 -8.00
C ARG A 40 7.53 -13.00 -7.44
N PHE A 41 7.70 -11.72 -7.72
CA PHE A 41 8.78 -10.94 -7.13
C PHE A 41 8.66 -10.89 -5.60
N ILE A 42 7.46 -10.70 -5.08
CA ILE A 42 7.20 -10.68 -3.63
C ILE A 42 7.50 -12.05 -2.99
N SER A 43 7.19 -13.17 -3.66
CA SER A 43 7.56 -14.53 -3.21
C SER A 43 9.06 -14.73 -3.05
N THR A 44 9.91 -13.95 -3.73
CA THR A 44 11.37 -14.01 -3.49
C THR A 44 11.79 -13.39 -2.16
N LYS A 45 10.88 -12.70 -1.47
CA LYS A 45 11.15 -11.92 -0.24
C LYS A 45 10.23 -12.29 0.93
N LEU A 46 9.13 -13.00 0.68
CA LEU A 46 8.15 -13.45 1.68
C LEU A 46 7.85 -14.95 1.46
N PRO A 47 7.40 -15.69 2.49
CA PRO A 47 7.03 -17.10 2.35
C PRO A 47 5.92 -17.32 1.31
N ASP A 48 6.03 -18.39 0.52
CA ASP A 48 5.06 -18.67 -0.56
C ASP A 48 3.62 -18.75 -0.06
N LYS A 49 3.37 -19.45 1.04
CA LYS A 49 2.04 -19.52 1.67
C LYS A 49 1.48 -18.14 2.06
N THR A 50 2.33 -17.19 2.44
CA THR A 50 1.90 -15.82 2.74
C THR A 50 1.52 -15.07 1.48
N VAL A 51 2.20 -15.32 0.36
CA VAL A 51 1.87 -14.71 -0.94
C VAL A 51 0.60 -15.32 -1.53
N GLU A 52 0.40 -16.63 -1.36
CA GLU A 52 -0.86 -17.31 -1.68
C GLU A 52 -2.02 -16.69 -0.90
N PHE A 53 -1.87 -16.51 0.41
CA PHE A 53 -2.85 -15.79 1.23
C PHE A 53 -3.11 -14.36 0.72
N LEU A 54 -2.08 -13.60 0.35
CA LEU A 54 -2.27 -12.24 -0.19
C LEU A 54 -3.08 -12.25 -1.49
N GLN A 55 -2.81 -13.20 -2.39
CA GLN A 55 -3.58 -13.35 -3.62
C GLN A 55 -5.04 -13.65 -3.33
N GLU A 56 -5.32 -14.63 -2.46
CA GLU A 56 -6.69 -14.98 -2.07
C GLU A 56 -7.39 -13.83 -1.35
N TYR A 57 -6.68 -13.12 -0.47
CA TYR A 57 -7.19 -11.93 0.22
C TYR A 57 -7.65 -10.86 -0.76
N ILE A 58 -6.84 -10.55 -1.79
CA ILE A 58 -7.20 -9.57 -2.82
C ILE A 58 -8.43 -10.03 -3.62
N VAL A 59 -8.50 -11.31 -3.99
CA VAL A 59 -9.64 -11.87 -4.73
C VAL A 59 -10.93 -11.83 -3.90
N ASN A 60 -10.88 -12.30 -2.66
CA ASN A 60 -12.04 -12.31 -1.76
C ASN A 60 -12.51 -10.89 -1.41
N ARG A 61 -11.57 -9.95 -1.26
CA ARG A 61 -11.90 -8.53 -1.07
C ARG A 61 -12.68 -7.96 -2.27
N ASN A 62 -12.21 -8.20 -3.49
CA ASN A 62 -12.91 -7.73 -4.69
C ASN A 62 -14.27 -8.42 -4.87
N LYS A 63 -14.40 -9.71 -4.52
CA LYS A 63 -15.69 -10.42 -4.50
C LYS A 63 -16.69 -9.82 -3.50
N LYS A 64 -16.22 -9.39 -2.32
CA LYS A 64 -17.05 -8.66 -1.33
C LYS A 64 -17.50 -7.30 -1.87
N ILE A 65 -16.60 -6.58 -2.55
CA ILE A 65 -16.92 -5.30 -3.21
C ILE A 65 -18.01 -5.49 -4.28
N GLU A 66 -17.89 -6.54 -5.11
CA GLU A 66 -18.87 -6.89 -6.13
C GLU A 66 -20.26 -7.14 -5.53
N LYS A 67 -20.35 -7.99 -4.50
CA LYS A 67 -21.60 -8.29 -3.79
C LYS A 67 -22.25 -7.01 -3.23
N ARG A 68 -21.46 -6.17 -2.54
CA ARG A 68 -21.93 -4.88 -1.98
C ARG A 68 -22.45 -3.94 -3.07
N ARG A 69 -21.77 -3.90 -4.21
CA ARG A 69 -22.17 -3.04 -5.33
C ARG A 69 -23.48 -3.51 -5.96
N GLN A 70 -23.66 -4.82 -6.16
CA GLN A 70 -24.91 -5.38 -6.67
C GLN A 70 -26.09 -5.02 -5.76
N GLU A 71 -25.93 -5.16 -4.43
CA GLU A 71 -26.96 -4.82 -3.44
C GLU A 71 -27.36 -3.32 -3.43
N LEU A 72 -26.43 -2.43 -3.81
CA LEU A 72 -26.70 -0.99 -3.93
C LEU A 72 -27.30 -0.62 -5.29
N MET A 73 -26.89 -1.30 -6.36
CA MET A 73 -27.44 -1.10 -7.70
C MET A 73 -28.93 -1.47 -7.78
N ASP A 74 -29.33 -2.54 -7.10
CA ASP A 74 -30.74 -2.98 -7.06
C ASP A 74 -31.68 -1.96 -6.36
N LYS A 75 -31.13 -0.96 -5.66
CA LYS A 75 -31.87 0.06 -4.89
C LYS A 75 -31.92 1.45 -5.55
N GLU A 76 -31.18 1.68 -6.63
CA GLU A 76 -31.04 3.02 -7.25
C GLU A 76 -31.60 3.08 -8.68
N SER A 77 -32.47 4.07 -8.93
CA SER A 77 -32.97 4.40 -10.29
C SER A 77 -31.88 5.04 -11.15
N THR A 78 -31.64 4.52 -12.36
CA THR A 78 -30.65 4.96 -13.37
C THR A 78 -30.81 6.43 -13.76
N LYS A 79 -30.27 7.35 -12.97
CA LYS A 79 -30.07 8.75 -13.40
C LYS A 79 -28.78 8.83 -14.22
N PRO A 80 -28.80 9.44 -15.41
CA PRO A 80 -27.60 9.57 -16.23
C PRO A 80 -26.56 10.45 -15.53
N LYS A 81 -25.28 10.10 -15.73
CA LYS A 81 -24.13 10.87 -15.26
C LYS A 81 -24.19 12.29 -15.88
N PRO A 82 -23.90 13.36 -15.14
CA PRO A 82 -23.90 14.71 -15.70
C PRO A 82 -22.87 14.80 -16.84
N ASP A 83 -23.32 15.32 -17.99
CA ASP A 83 -22.46 15.51 -19.16
C ASP A 83 -21.48 16.68 -18.93
N PRO A 84 -20.15 16.45 -18.97
CA PRO A 84 -19.15 17.51 -18.87
C PRO A 84 -19.25 18.58 -19.97
N PHE A 85 -19.86 18.25 -21.11
CA PHE A 85 -20.07 19.17 -22.23
C PHE A 85 -21.40 19.92 -22.16
N LYS A 86 -22.16 19.80 -21.06
CA LYS A 86 -23.43 20.51 -20.92
C LYS A 86 -23.21 22.02 -21.01
N GLY A 87 -23.81 22.64 -22.02
CA GLY A 87 -23.67 24.09 -22.31
C GLY A 87 -22.54 24.43 -23.27
N ILE A 88 -21.80 23.43 -23.77
CA ILE A 88 -20.81 23.60 -24.83
C ILE A 88 -21.47 23.20 -26.16
N GLY A 89 -22.00 24.19 -26.88
CA GLY A 89 -22.49 24.03 -28.24
C GLY A 89 -21.38 23.87 -29.29
N GLN A 90 -21.78 23.59 -30.53
CA GLN A 90 -20.86 23.39 -31.66
C GLN A 90 -20.12 24.68 -32.06
N GLU A 91 -20.70 25.84 -31.75
CA GLU A 91 -20.11 27.17 -31.94
C GLU A 91 -18.81 27.38 -31.16
N HIS A 92 -18.55 26.55 -30.15
CA HIS A 92 -17.31 26.62 -29.39
C HIS A 92 -16.19 25.75 -29.99
N PHE A 93 -16.45 25.03 -31.09
CA PHE A 93 -15.46 24.23 -31.83
C PHE A 93 -14.69 23.20 -30.98
N PHE A 94 -15.28 22.73 -29.86
CA PHE A 94 -14.68 21.69 -29.04
C PHE A 94 -14.85 20.30 -29.65
N LYS A 95 -13.81 19.48 -29.52
CA LYS A 95 -13.85 18.06 -29.84
C LYS A 95 -13.50 17.25 -28.59
N LYS A 96 -14.36 16.29 -28.23
CA LYS A 96 -14.06 15.32 -27.17
C LYS A 96 -12.87 14.47 -27.61
N ILE A 97 -11.85 14.43 -26.76
CA ILE A 97 -10.70 13.55 -26.92
C ILE A 97 -10.57 12.68 -25.67
N GLU A 98 -10.19 11.42 -25.87
CA GLU A 98 -9.73 10.56 -24.79
C GLU A 98 -8.22 10.71 -24.67
N ALA A 99 -7.68 10.59 -23.46
CA ALA A 99 -6.26 10.69 -23.18
C ALA A 99 -5.82 9.52 -22.30
N ALA A 100 -4.64 9.00 -22.57
CA ALA A 100 -3.95 8.01 -21.75
C ALA A 100 -2.93 8.70 -20.85
N HIS A 101 -2.78 8.23 -19.60
CA HIS A 101 -1.74 8.69 -18.69
C HIS A 101 -0.61 7.67 -18.64
N CYS A 102 0.61 8.07 -19.02
CA CYS A 102 1.80 7.24 -18.85
C CYS A 102 2.37 7.46 -17.45
N LEU A 103 2.11 6.53 -16.52
CA LEU A 103 2.61 6.61 -15.14
C LEU A 103 4.15 6.60 -15.02
N ALA A 104 4.85 6.02 -15.99
CA ALA A 104 6.32 6.01 -15.98
C ALA A 104 6.92 7.38 -16.33
N CYS A 105 6.21 8.18 -17.13
CA CYS A 105 6.69 9.49 -17.61
C CYS A 105 5.90 10.66 -17.04
N ASP A 106 4.90 10.37 -16.19
CA ASP A 106 3.87 11.30 -15.71
C ASP A 106 3.31 12.24 -16.79
N MET A 107 2.90 11.64 -17.92
CA MET A 107 2.52 12.38 -19.13
C MET A 107 1.14 11.97 -19.64
N LEU A 108 0.27 12.95 -19.91
CA LEU A 108 -1.00 12.75 -20.61
C LEU A 108 -0.78 12.79 -22.13
N ILE A 109 -1.23 11.74 -22.82
CA ILE A 109 -1.06 11.54 -24.26
C ILE A 109 -2.45 11.34 -24.85
N PRO A 110 -2.87 12.10 -25.88
CA PRO A 110 -4.14 11.82 -26.54
C PRO A 110 -4.19 10.37 -27.04
N ALA A 111 -5.33 9.71 -26.87
CA ALA A 111 -5.55 8.29 -27.19
C ALA A 111 -5.64 8.04 -28.71
N GLN A 112 -4.65 8.56 -29.44
CA GLN A 112 -4.45 8.37 -30.87
C GLN A 112 -3.29 7.40 -31.07
N HIS A 113 -3.52 6.36 -31.86
CA HIS A 113 -2.55 5.28 -32.08
C HIS A 113 -1.15 5.80 -32.42
N GLN A 114 -1.05 6.76 -33.35
CA GLN A 114 0.24 7.31 -33.80
C GLN A 114 1.02 8.02 -32.67
N LEU A 115 0.32 8.78 -31.82
CA LEU A 115 0.93 9.51 -30.70
C LEU A 115 1.40 8.54 -29.60
N LEU A 116 0.58 7.54 -29.30
CA LEU A 116 0.92 6.48 -28.36
C LEU A 116 2.13 5.65 -28.85
N GLN A 117 2.13 5.24 -30.12
CA GLN A 117 3.25 4.49 -30.69
C GLN A 117 4.53 5.30 -30.69
N ARG A 118 4.48 6.58 -31.07
CA ARG A 118 5.65 7.48 -31.01
C ARG A 118 6.20 7.58 -29.58
N HIS A 119 5.33 7.69 -28.58
CA HIS A 119 5.75 7.72 -27.18
C HIS A 119 6.41 6.41 -26.75
N LEU A 120 5.80 5.25 -27.02
CA LEU A 120 6.32 3.93 -26.63
C LEU A 120 7.72 3.63 -27.21
N HIS A 121 8.00 4.12 -28.42
CA HIS A 121 9.29 3.94 -29.08
C HIS A 121 10.33 5.00 -28.72
N SER A 122 9.97 6.02 -27.95
CA SER A 122 10.94 7.04 -27.50
C SER A 122 12.00 6.43 -26.57
N VAL A 123 13.22 6.95 -26.65
CA VAL A 123 14.33 6.52 -25.80
C VAL A 123 14.01 6.84 -24.33
N ASP A 124 13.46 8.02 -24.08
CA ASP A 124 13.07 8.48 -22.74
C ASP A 124 12.03 7.56 -22.10
N HIS A 125 10.97 7.18 -22.83
CA HIS A 125 9.98 6.24 -22.31
C HIS A 125 10.63 4.90 -21.96
N ASN A 126 11.53 4.38 -22.80
CA ASN A 126 12.18 3.11 -22.54
C ASN A 126 13.09 3.15 -21.31
N HIS A 127 13.78 4.27 -21.07
CA HIS A 127 14.55 4.49 -19.86
C HIS A 127 13.64 4.58 -18.63
N ASN A 128 12.66 5.48 -18.67
CA ASN A 128 11.73 5.73 -17.56
C ASN A 128 10.91 4.49 -17.21
N ARG A 129 10.48 3.70 -18.20
CA ARG A 129 9.76 2.43 -17.99
C ARG A 129 10.58 1.43 -17.18
N ARG A 130 11.90 1.34 -17.40
CA ARG A 130 12.78 0.43 -16.64
C ARG A 130 12.88 0.87 -15.18
N LEU A 131 13.16 2.16 -14.95
CA LEU A 131 13.23 2.73 -13.60
C LEU A 131 11.90 2.58 -12.86
N ALA A 132 10.80 2.93 -13.50
CA ALA A 132 9.46 2.81 -12.95
C ALA A 132 9.13 1.34 -12.59
N ALA A 133 9.51 0.37 -13.42
CA ALA A 133 9.28 -1.05 -13.13
C ALA A 133 10.07 -1.53 -11.90
N GLU A 134 11.31 -1.07 -11.72
CA GLU A 134 12.11 -1.40 -10.53
C GLU A 134 11.55 -0.75 -9.26
N GLN A 135 11.20 0.54 -9.34
CA GLN A 135 10.57 1.26 -8.24
C GLN A 135 9.22 0.65 -7.88
N PHE A 136 8.45 0.24 -8.87
CA PHE A 136 7.16 -0.43 -8.67
C PHE A 136 7.34 -1.71 -7.86
N LYS A 137 8.29 -2.58 -8.23
CA LYS A 137 8.60 -3.80 -7.47
C LYS A 137 8.92 -3.52 -6.00
N LYS A 138 9.78 -2.53 -5.74
CA LYS A 138 10.13 -2.11 -4.36
C LYS A 138 8.90 -1.61 -3.60
N THR A 139 8.10 -0.78 -4.25
CA THR A 139 6.89 -0.18 -3.65
C THR A 139 5.83 -1.25 -3.37
N SER A 140 5.57 -2.16 -4.31
CA SER A 140 4.63 -3.26 -4.14
C SER A 140 5.01 -4.20 -3.01
N LEU A 141 6.31 -4.48 -2.83
CA LEU A 141 6.79 -5.25 -1.69
C LEU A 141 6.54 -4.52 -0.36
N HIS A 142 6.80 -3.21 -0.33
CA HIS A 142 6.53 -2.40 0.85
C HIS A 142 5.04 -2.39 1.21
N VAL A 143 4.17 -2.19 0.22
CA VAL A 143 2.71 -2.23 0.41
C VAL A 143 2.27 -3.62 0.89
N ALA A 144 2.78 -4.70 0.30
CA ALA A 144 2.47 -6.06 0.73
C ALA A 144 2.84 -6.29 2.20
N LYS A 145 4.02 -5.85 2.63
CA LYS A 145 4.44 -5.90 4.05
C LYS A 145 3.51 -5.07 4.93
N SER A 146 3.11 -3.88 4.49
CA SER A 146 2.19 -3.01 5.23
C SER A 146 0.81 -3.65 5.40
N VAL A 147 0.27 -4.28 4.35
CA VAL A 147 -1.00 -5.03 4.41
C VAL A 147 -0.89 -6.16 5.43
N LEU A 148 0.21 -6.91 5.40
CA LEU A 148 0.49 -7.99 6.34
C LEU A 148 0.80 -7.52 7.77
N ASN A 149 0.98 -6.21 8.01
CA ASN A 149 1.17 -5.65 9.35
C ASN A 149 -0.17 -5.28 10.02
N ASN A 150 -1.29 -5.30 9.29
CA ASN A 150 -2.59 -4.99 9.86
C ASN A 150 -3.04 -6.12 10.81
N ARG A 151 -3.36 -5.77 12.07
CA ARG A 151 -3.74 -6.73 13.13
C ARG A 151 -4.85 -7.71 12.71
N HIS A 152 -5.85 -7.25 11.95
CA HIS A 152 -6.93 -8.14 11.50
C HIS A 152 -6.44 -9.11 10.42
N ILE A 153 -5.65 -8.61 9.47
CA ILE A 153 -5.09 -9.41 8.37
C ILE A 153 -4.10 -10.44 8.90
N VAL A 154 -3.29 -10.11 9.92
CA VAL A 154 -2.41 -11.07 10.59
C VAL A 154 -3.21 -12.23 11.19
N LYS A 155 -4.33 -11.96 11.89
CA LYS A 155 -5.19 -13.02 12.44
C LYS A 155 -5.79 -13.90 11.35
N MET A 156 -6.17 -13.32 10.21
CA MET A 156 -6.64 -14.08 9.05
C MET A 156 -5.52 -14.96 8.47
N LEU A 157 -4.31 -14.42 8.34
CA LEU A 157 -3.14 -15.18 7.87
C LEU A 157 -2.79 -16.33 8.82
N GLU A 158 -2.82 -16.11 10.13
CA GLU A 158 -2.55 -17.16 11.12
C GLU A 158 -3.53 -18.33 11.01
N LYS A 159 -4.83 -18.07 10.79
CA LYS A 159 -5.84 -19.09 10.53
C LYS A 159 -5.58 -19.82 9.21
N TYR A 160 -5.29 -19.06 8.17
CA TYR A 160 -4.96 -19.62 6.85
C TYR A 160 -3.76 -20.58 6.91
N LEU A 161 -2.71 -20.21 7.63
CA LEU A 161 -1.52 -21.05 7.81
C LEU A 161 -1.80 -22.33 8.61
N LYS A 162 -2.83 -22.34 9.45
CA LYS A 162 -3.33 -23.52 10.18
C LYS A 162 -4.25 -24.41 9.33
N GLY A 163 -4.60 -23.99 8.11
CA GLY A 163 -5.52 -24.70 7.22
C GLY A 163 -7.00 -24.41 7.47
N GLU A 164 -7.31 -23.40 8.29
CA GLU A 164 -8.67 -22.90 8.47
C GLU A 164 -8.98 -21.82 7.41
N ASP A 165 -10.21 -21.77 6.89
CA ASP A 165 -10.62 -20.75 5.92
C ASP A 165 -10.93 -19.42 6.64
N PRO A 166 -10.08 -18.37 6.49
CA PRO A 166 -10.28 -17.11 7.18
C PRO A 166 -11.36 -16.23 6.54
N PHE A 167 -11.87 -16.58 5.35
CA PHE A 167 -12.75 -15.72 4.55
C PHE A 167 -14.25 -16.02 4.72
N THR A 168 -14.60 -17.03 5.52
CA THR A 168 -15.98 -17.51 5.72
C THR A 168 -16.79 -16.74 6.76
N SER A 169 -16.14 -16.01 7.68
CA SER A 169 -16.85 -15.24 8.70
C SER A 169 -17.33 -13.89 8.14
N GLU A 170 -18.51 -13.89 7.52
CA GLU A 170 -19.16 -12.70 6.92
C GLU A 170 -19.52 -11.58 7.93
N ALA A 171 -19.37 -11.80 9.24
CA ALA A 171 -19.99 -10.95 10.26
C ALA A 171 -19.12 -9.81 10.85
N VAL A 172 -17.83 -9.67 10.50
CA VAL A 172 -16.90 -8.80 11.26
C VAL A 172 -16.22 -7.67 10.47
N ASP A 173 -16.46 -7.57 9.16
CA ASP A 173 -15.72 -6.68 8.24
C ASP A 173 -16.43 -5.36 7.90
N ALA A 174 -17.46 -4.96 8.66
CA ALA A 174 -18.19 -3.72 8.38
C ALA A 174 -17.34 -2.44 8.63
N GLU A 175 -16.21 -2.55 9.34
CA GLU A 175 -15.49 -1.38 9.88
C GLU A 175 -14.16 -1.04 9.19
N ILE A 176 -13.62 -1.89 8.29
CA ILE A 176 -12.28 -1.63 7.71
C ILE A 176 -12.32 -0.71 6.47
N GLU A 177 -13.47 -0.50 5.84
CA GLU A 177 -13.48 0.00 4.45
C GLU A 177 -14.23 1.32 4.26
N GLY A 178 -14.23 2.18 5.28
CA GLY A 178 -14.69 3.56 5.20
C GLY A 178 -13.60 4.58 4.87
N ASP A 179 -12.32 4.19 4.95
CA ASP A 179 -11.20 5.12 4.81
C ASP A 179 -9.99 4.45 4.13
N ASP A 180 -10.18 4.04 2.87
CA ASP A 180 -9.07 3.73 1.97
C ASP A 180 -8.78 4.92 1.06
N ASN A 181 -8.83 6.13 1.64
CA ASN A 181 -8.08 7.28 1.13
C ASN A 181 -6.59 7.14 1.49
N LEU A 182 -5.98 6.05 1.04
CA LEU A 182 -4.52 5.98 0.86
C LEU A 182 -4.12 6.66 -0.47
N GLY A 183 -4.81 7.75 -0.82
CA GLY A 183 -4.33 8.78 -1.71
C GLY A 183 -3.54 9.75 -0.84
N GLY A 184 -2.21 9.72 -0.97
CA GLY A 184 -1.34 10.59 -0.19
C GLY A 184 -1.66 12.06 -0.46
N GLU A 185 -2.35 12.70 0.47
CA GLU A 185 -1.99 14.06 0.86
C GLU A 185 -0.70 13.92 1.66
N GLN A 186 0.41 14.27 1.03
CA GLN A 186 1.67 14.46 1.71
C GLN A 186 1.46 15.59 2.72
N LYS A 187 1.28 15.24 3.99
CA LYS A 187 1.91 16.04 5.03
C LYS A 187 3.38 15.63 4.95
N GLU A 188 4.21 16.46 4.30
CA GLU A 188 5.65 16.34 4.37
C GLU A 188 6.06 16.50 5.84
N GLU A 189 6.13 15.40 6.57
CA GLU A 189 6.97 15.32 7.75
C GLU A 189 8.35 14.92 7.23
N THR A 190 9.26 15.89 7.28
CA THR A 190 10.60 15.72 6.76
C THR A 190 11.34 14.65 7.58
N PRO A 191 12.25 13.86 6.98
CA PRO A 191 13.08 12.89 7.70
C PRO A 191 13.89 13.50 8.87
N GLU A 192 14.05 14.82 8.87
CA GLU A 192 14.75 15.59 9.88
C GLU A 192 13.95 15.75 11.18
N GLU A 193 12.61 15.79 11.09
CA GLU A 193 11.72 15.97 12.25
C GLU A 193 11.60 14.66 13.06
N VAL A 194 11.51 13.52 12.37
CA VAL A 194 11.51 12.18 13.00
C VAL A 194 12.88 11.87 13.61
N ALA A 195 13.97 12.28 12.97
CA ALA A 195 15.31 12.12 13.51
C ALA A 195 15.53 12.98 14.76
N ALA A 196 14.96 14.19 14.80
CA ALA A 196 15.03 15.08 15.96
C ALA A 196 14.23 14.54 17.16
N GLU A 197 13.07 13.93 16.92
CA GLU A 197 12.24 13.35 18.00
C GLU A 197 12.89 12.10 18.62
N VAL A 198 13.44 11.22 17.78
CA VAL A 198 14.18 10.03 18.25
C VAL A 198 15.47 10.43 18.98
N LEU A 199 16.18 11.45 18.49
CA LEU A 199 17.40 11.95 19.15
C LEU A 199 17.07 12.60 20.51
N ALA A 200 15.96 13.33 20.62
CA ALA A 200 15.49 13.92 21.86
C ALA A 200 15.09 12.86 22.91
N GLU A 201 14.43 11.78 22.50
CA GLU A 201 14.13 10.64 23.39
C GLU A 201 15.41 9.93 23.86
N VAL A 202 16.38 9.71 22.97
CA VAL A 202 17.65 9.06 23.31
C VAL A 202 18.49 9.92 24.25
N ILE A 203 18.54 11.24 24.03
CA ILE A 203 19.25 12.17 24.92
C ILE A 203 18.57 12.22 26.30
N THR A 204 17.23 12.24 26.35
CA THR A 204 16.49 12.23 27.62
C THR A 204 16.67 10.93 28.40
N ALA A 205 16.71 9.79 27.69
CA ALA A 205 17.01 8.49 28.29
C ALA A 205 18.45 8.41 28.81
N ALA A 206 19.41 8.98 28.07
CA ALA A 206 20.81 9.03 28.49
C ALA A 206 20.98 9.91 29.74
N VAL A 207 20.41 11.12 29.78
CA VAL A 207 20.48 12.03 30.95
C VAL A 207 19.88 11.38 32.20
N ARG A 208 18.74 10.68 32.06
CA ARG A 208 18.13 9.93 33.17
C ARG A 208 18.98 8.75 33.65
N ALA A 209 19.82 8.17 32.79
CA ALA A 209 20.72 7.08 33.16
C ALA A 209 21.98 7.58 33.90
N VAL A 210 22.36 8.87 33.77
CA VAL A 210 23.55 9.42 34.46
C VAL A 210 23.23 9.94 35.87
N ASP A 211 22.00 10.40 36.12
CA ASP A 211 21.59 10.93 37.44
C ASP A 211 21.11 9.86 38.44
N GLY A 212 21.36 8.58 38.14
CA GLY A 212 20.75 7.43 38.82
C GLY A 212 21.71 6.43 39.45
N GLU A 213 22.77 6.85 40.15
CA GLU A 213 23.52 5.95 41.05
C GLU A 213 24.11 6.70 42.27
N GLY A 214 23.28 6.88 43.30
CA GLY A 214 23.72 7.06 44.67
C GLY A 214 23.96 5.68 45.31
N ALA A 215 25.21 5.44 45.69
CA ALA A 215 25.84 4.25 46.31
C ALA A 215 24.97 3.34 47.21
N PRO A 216 25.36 2.05 47.36
CA PRO A 216 26.35 1.72 48.40
C PRO A 216 27.41 0.70 47.97
N ALA A 217 28.64 0.92 48.41
CA ALA A 217 29.72 -0.05 48.34
C ALA A 217 29.65 -1.08 49.48
N PRO A 218 29.99 -2.36 49.21
CA PRO A 218 30.64 -3.18 50.22
C PRO A 218 31.86 -3.94 49.67
N GLY A 219 32.98 -3.81 50.39
CA GLY A 219 33.82 -4.95 50.78
C GLY A 219 34.93 -5.45 49.83
N GLY A 220 36.14 -5.55 50.39
CA GLY A 220 37.29 -6.31 49.89
C GLY A 220 38.56 -5.45 49.96
N GLY A 221 39.64 -5.79 50.64
CA GLY A 221 40.14 -7.07 51.13
C GLY A 221 41.65 -6.99 50.96
N ASP A 222 42.36 -6.63 52.03
CA ASP A 222 43.80 -6.36 51.99
C ASP A 222 44.65 -7.63 51.92
N THR A 223 45.73 -7.52 51.16
CA THR A 223 46.62 -8.56 50.66
C THR A 223 47.68 -9.07 51.65
N LEU A 224 47.92 -10.38 51.57
CA LEU A 224 49.15 -11.18 51.78
C LEU A 224 50.43 -10.55 52.42
N ALA A 225 50.74 -11.09 53.61
CA ALA A 225 51.99 -11.74 54.06
C ALA A 225 53.37 -11.43 53.41
N GLN A 226 54.31 -11.03 54.28
CA GLN A 226 55.69 -11.53 54.51
C GLN A 226 56.24 -10.73 55.72
N GLY A 227 56.88 -11.24 56.78
CA GLY A 227 57.59 -12.50 56.97
C GLY A 227 59.09 -12.25 57.19
N GLU A 228 59.50 -11.57 58.28
CA GLU A 228 60.89 -11.55 58.74
C GLU A 228 61.01 -12.28 60.09
N GLY A 229 61.93 -13.24 60.14
CA GLY A 229 62.17 -14.13 61.27
C GLY A 229 63.17 -13.61 62.31
N PRO A 230 63.45 -14.39 63.35
CA PRO A 230 63.99 -13.91 64.62
C PRO A 230 65.53 -14.00 64.70
N THR A 231 66.17 -13.03 65.35
CA THR A 231 67.19 -13.19 66.41
C THR A 231 67.57 -11.84 66.98
#